data_AF-A0A7S7QM58-F1
#
_entry.id   AF-A0A7S7QM58-F1
#
_cell.length_a   1.000
_cell.length_b   1.000
_cell.length_c   1.000
_cell.angle_alpha   90.00
_cell.angle_beta   90.00
_cell.angle_gamma   90.00
#
_symmetry.space_group_name_H-M   'P 1'
#
loop_
_entity.id
_entity.type
_entity.pdbx_description
1 polymer ?
#
loop_
_entity_poly.entity_id
_entity_poly.type
_entity_poly.pdbx_seq_one_letter_code
_entity_poly.pdbx_strand_id
1 'polypeptide(L)'
;MIGPSGTVRVMVATKPVDFRKGMEGLAMLVREHMKADPFSGAVYVFRAKRADRIKLIFWDGTGLCLFANYVHSYYSSFSFS
;
A
#
# COMPACT_ATOMS: atom_id res chain seq x y z
N MET A 1 17.80 -2.69 -1.46
CA MET A 1 17.54 -1.36 -0.87
C MET A 1 16.10 -1.38 -0.40
N ILE A 2 15.80 -1.25 0.90
CA ILE A 2 14.42 -1.44 1.39
C ILE A 2 13.74 -0.09 1.47
N GLY A 3 13.10 0.27 0.35
CA GLY A 3 12.29 1.47 0.21
C GLY A 3 12.49 2.11 -1.17
N PRO A 4 11.45 2.64 -1.80
CA PRO A 4 11.60 3.35 -3.07
C PRO A 4 12.51 4.57 -2.87
N SER A 5 13.62 4.62 -3.62
CA SER A 5 14.58 5.72 -3.57
C SER A 5 14.22 6.84 -4.55
N GLY A 6 14.37 8.10 -4.14
CA GLY A 6 14.09 9.26 -4.98
C GLY A 6 12.62 9.72 -4.89
N THR A 7 12.11 10.38 -5.93
CA THR A 7 10.71 10.82 -5.97
C THR A 7 9.78 9.63 -6.07
N VAL A 8 9.04 9.36 -5.00
CA VAL A 8 8.11 8.22 -4.93
C VAL A 8 6.71 8.66 -5.35
N ARG A 9 6.18 8.02 -6.40
CA ARG A 9 4.76 8.16 -6.73
C ARG A 9 3.94 7.29 -5.78
N VAL A 10 3.03 7.91 -5.04
CA VAL A 10 2.10 7.22 -4.14
C VAL A 10 0.70 7.29 -4.71
N MET A 11 0.04 6.15 -4.82
CA MET A 11 -1.33 6.01 -5.34
C MET A 11 -2.22 5.36 -4.29
N VAL A 12 -3.37 5.96 -3.98
CA VAL A 12 -4.27 5.48 -2.93
C VAL A 12 -5.54 4.91 -3.55
N ALA A 13 -5.92 3.69 -3.14
CA ALA A 13 -7.21 3.10 -3.48
C ALA A 13 -8.33 3.91 -2.84
N THR A 14 -9.22 4.46 -3.68
CA THR A 14 -10.37 5.26 -3.23
C THR A 14 -11.49 4.39 -2.68
N LYS A 15 -11.57 3.12 -3.09
CA LYS A 15 -12.55 2.14 -2.60
C LYS A 15 -11.91 1.26 -1.53
N PRO A 16 -12.63 0.94 -0.43
CA PRO A 16 -12.11 -0.01 0.56
C PRO A 16 -11.87 -1.38 -0.05
N VAL A 17 -10.78 -2.03 0.36
CA VAL A 17 -10.37 -3.33 -0.19
C VAL A 17 -10.59 -4.44 0.84
N ASP A 18 -10.93 -5.64 0.35
CA ASP A 18 -10.89 -6.85 1.18
C ASP A 18 -9.44 -7.22 1.49
N PHE A 19 -9.06 -7.05 2.75
CA PHE A 19 -7.70 -7.29 3.24
C PHE A 19 -7.35 -8.76 3.43
N ARG A 20 -8.27 -9.68 3.12
CA ARG A 20 -7.96 -11.10 2.92
C ARG A 20 -7.10 -11.34 1.67
N LYS A 21 -7.10 -10.40 0.72
CA LYS A 21 -6.20 -10.45 -0.44
C LYS A 21 -4.74 -10.34 0.00
N GLY A 22 -3.93 -11.27 -0.48
CA GLY A 22 -2.47 -11.21 -0.42
C GLY A 22 -1.88 -10.28 -1.49
N MET A 23 -0.56 -10.31 -1.66
CA MET A 23 0.18 -9.48 -2.62
C MET A 23 -0.39 -9.54 -4.05
N GLU A 24 -0.49 -10.74 -4.63
CA GLU A 24 -1.00 -10.94 -5.99
C GLU A 24 -2.42 -10.39 -6.17
N GLY A 25 -3.29 -10.61 -5.18
CA GLY A 25 -4.65 -10.10 -5.20
C GLY A 25 -4.73 -8.57 -5.14
N LEU A 26 -3.76 -7.92 -4.50
CA LEU A 26 -3.64 -6.47 -4.47
C LEU A 26 -3.00 -5.93 -5.77
N ALA A 27 -1.99 -6.61 -6.32
CA ALA A 27 -1.39 -6.26 -7.61
C ALA A 27 -2.41 -6.34 -8.76
N MET A 28 -3.29 -7.34 -8.74
CA MET A 28 -4.42 -7.44 -9.67
C MET A 28 -5.39 -6.25 -9.52
N LEU A 29 -5.67 -5.79 -8.30
CA LEU A 29 -6.50 -4.60 -8.10
C LEU A 29 -5.85 -3.34 -8.67
N VAL A 30 -4.53 -3.18 -8.54
CA VAL A 30 -3.80 -2.07 -9.17
C VAL A 30 -4.03 -2.08 -10.69
N ARG A 31 -3.85 -3.23 -11.34
CA ARG A 31 -4.03 -3.37 -12.79
C ARG A 31 -5.48 -3.11 -13.22
N GLU A 32 -6.43 -3.77 -12.57
CA GLU A 32 -7.82 -3.77 -13.02
C GLU A 32 -8.55 -2.47 -12.67
N HIS A 33 -8.33 -1.94 -11.47
CA HIS A 33 -9.12 -0.84 -10.92
C HIS A 33 -8.39 0.50 -10.98
N MET A 34 -7.08 0.52 -10.74
CA MET A 34 -6.28 1.75 -10.82
C MET A 34 -5.69 1.99 -12.21
N LYS A 35 -5.80 1.01 -13.12
CA LYS A 35 -5.25 1.07 -14.49
C LYS A 35 -3.77 1.44 -14.51
N ALA A 36 -3.02 0.92 -13.54
CA ALA A 36 -1.60 1.18 -13.35
C ALA A 36 -0.80 -0.12 -13.34
N ASP A 37 0.52 -0.02 -13.53
CA ASP A 37 1.41 -1.16 -13.43
C ASP A 37 1.92 -1.33 -11.98
N PRO A 38 1.61 -2.44 -11.28
CA PRO A 38 2.09 -2.69 -9.92
C PRO A 38 3.62 -2.79 -9.82
N PHE A 39 4.32 -2.96 -10.94
CA PHE A 39 5.78 -3.10 -10.99
C PHE A 39 6.54 -1.82 -11.35
N SER A 40 5.82 -0.69 -11.52
CA SER A 40 6.38 0.61 -11.93
C SER A 40 7.22 1.34 -10.86
N GLY A 41 7.46 0.73 -9.70
CA GLY A 41 8.15 1.36 -8.56
C GLY A 41 7.30 2.35 -7.76
N ALA A 42 6.03 2.55 -8.13
CA ALA A 42 5.07 3.31 -7.33
C ALA A 42 4.64 2.52 -6.08
N VAL A 43 4.24 3.26 -5.03
CA VAL A 43 3.66 2.70 -3.82
C VAL A 43 2.14 2.78 -3.92
N TYR A 44 1.48 1.62 -3.79
CA TYR A 44 0.03 1.52 -3.83
C TYR A 44 -0.52 1.28 -2.43
N VAL A 45 -1.34 2.22 -1.96
CA VAL A 45 -1.92 2.24 -0.62
C VAL A 45 -3.35 1.72 -0.68
N PHE A 46 -3.66 0.77 0.19
CA PHE A 46 -5.00 0.24 0.39
C PHE A 46 -5.44 0.47 1.82
N ARG A 47 -6.74 0.64 2.02
CA ARG A 47 -7.40 0.74 3.33
C ARG A 47 -8.44 -0.36 3.48
N ALA A 48 -8.49 -0.99 4.65
CA ALA A 48 -9.52 -1.98 4.94
C ALA A 48 -10.90 -1.33 5.05
N LYS A 49 -11.95 -2.10 4.77
CA LYS A 49 -13.35 -1.64 4.94
C LYS A 49 -13.65 -1.08 6.34
N ARG A 50 -13.04 -1.65 7.38
CA ARG A 50 -13.19 -1.22 8.78
C ARG A 50 -12.28 -0.05 9.18
N ALA A 51 -11.44 0.45 8.26
CA ALA A 51 -10.48 1.52 8.51
C ALA A 51 -9.41 1.24 9.57
N ASP A 52 -9.33 0.02 10.06
CA ASP A 52 -8.45 -0.43 11.13
C ASP A 52 -7.07 -0.87 10.63
N ARG A 53 -6.93 -1.05 9.31
CA ARG A 53 -5.72 -1.58 8.67
C ARG A 53 -5.39 -0.86 7.38
N ILE A 54 -4.10 -0.75 7.12
CA ILE A 54 -3.51 -0.27 5.86
C ILE A 54 -2.58 -1.35 5.31
N LYS A 55 -2.61 -1.56 4.00
CA LYS A 55 -1.64 -2.37 3.26
C LYS A 55 -1.01 -1.51 2.18
N LEU A 56 0.29 -1.64 1.99
CA LEU A 56 1.04 -1.02 0.91
C LEU A 56 1.69 -2.11 0.07
N ILE A 57 1.64 -1.99 -1.26
CA ILE A 57 2.51 -2.79 -2.13
C ILE A 57 3.38 -1.87 -2.98
N PHE A 58 4.60 -2.31 -3.24
CA PHE A 58 5.53 -1.65 -4.16
C PHE A 58 6.53 -2.67 -4.69
N TRP A 59 7.06 -2.42 -5.88
CA TRP A 59 8.13 -3.23 -6.47
C TRP A 59 9.49 -2.62 -6.12
N ASP A 60 10.39 -3.40 -5.54
CA ASP A 60 11.71 -2.93 -5.11
C ASP A 60 12.81 -3.07 -6.18
N GLY A 61 12.44 -3.52 -7.38
CA GLY A 61 13.37 -3.85 -8.47
C GLY A 61 13.60 -5.36 -8.62
N THR A 62 13.40 -6.14 -7.55
CA THR A 62 13.64 -7.59 -7.50
C THR A 62 12.40 -8.40 -7.16
N GLY A 63 11.50 -7.82 -6.37
CA GLY A 63 10.33 -8.48 -5.84
C GLY A 63 9.23 -7.50 -5.49
N LEU A 64 8.00 -8.02 -5.43
CA LEU A 64 6.86 -7.27 -4.93
C LEU A 64 6.88 -7.33 -3.40
N CYS A 65 6.96 -6.18 -2.77
CA CYS A 65 6.94 -6.05 -1.32
C CYS A 65 5.52 -5.74 -0.83
N LEU A 66 5.16 -6.29 0.33
CA LEU A 66 3.94 -5.95 1.05
C LEU A 66 4.27 -5.45 2.45
N PHE A 67 3.71 -4.30 2.79
CA PHE A 67 3.70 -3.76 4.13
C PHE A 67 2.27 -3.76 4.66
N ALA A 68 2.07 -4.17 5.92
CA ALA A 68 0.75 -4.25 6.53
C ALA A 68 0.80 -3.71 7.96
N ASN A 69 -0.05 -2.71 8.24
CA ASN A 69 -0.12 -2.03 9.53
C ASN A 69 -1.54 -1.95 10.06
N TYR A 70 -1.66 -1.93 11.39
CA TYR A 70 -2.90 -1.67 12.11
C TYR A 70 -2.95 -0.20 12.55
N VAL A 71 -4.02 0.50 12.19
CA VAL A 71 -4.19 1.95 12.38
C VAL A 71 -4.51 2.31 13.84
N HIS A 72 -4.74 1.31 14.70
CA HIS A 72 -5.00 1.52 16.13
C HIS A 72 -3.82 2.17 16.90
N SER A 73 -2.63 2.24 16.28
CA SER A 73 -1.38 2.69 16.94
C SER A 73 -0.98 4.15 16.67
N TYR A 74 -1.78 4.94 15.94
CA TYR A 74 -1.38 6.31 15.52
C TYR A 74 -2.10 7.45 16.26
N TYR A 75 -3.01 7.17 17.21
CA TYR A 75 -3.68 8.22 17.99
C TYR A 75 -2.91 8.66 19.25
N SER A 76 -1.71 8.12 19.53
CA SER A 76 -0.96 8.44 20.75
C SER A 76 0.45 9.02 20.56
N SER A 77 0.91 9.29 19.34
CA SER A 77 2.25 9.89 19.15
C SER A 77 2.36 10.70 17.85
N PHE A 78 1.65 11.83 17.78
CA PHE A 78 2.04 12.97 16.96
C PHE A 78 1.92 14.25 17.80
N SER A 79 2.46 14.21 19.03
CA SER A 79 2.94 15.44 19.67
C SER A 79 4.29 15.75 19.04
N PHE A 80 4.34 16.82 18.25
CA PHE A 80 5.59 17.50 17.98
C PHE A 80 6.25 17.84 19.32
N SER A 81 7.47 17.34 19.53
CA SER A 81 8.48 17.94 20.41
C SER A 81 9.73 18.12 19.59
#